data_AF-A0A922SD19-F1
#
_entry.id   AF-A0A922SD19-F1
#
_cell.length_a   1.000
_cell.length_b   1.000
_cell.length_c   1.000
_cell.angle_alpha   90.00
_cell.angle_beta   90.00
_cell.angle_gamma   90.00
#
_symmetry.space_group_name_H-M   'P 1'
#
loop_
_entity.id
_entity.type
_entity.pdbx_description
1 polymer ?
#
loop_
_entity_poly.entity_id
_entity_poly.type
_entity_poly.pdbx_seq_one_letter_code
_entity_poly.pdbx_strand_id
1 'polypeptide(L)'
;MVIISVPISFQHLGAVSTVIAAAESARDGGELAILVRGPSGSAARREELLHAKGAEDVAISLFYNGKTNKVSLESLHGGHIKSVSWGLGDSPRGTLALVITPSRVKLIVGCKPLHWHSMSGRHDLLATLSSQKMKLYHEENAPVEVYSSERAVLDSLNCNHHADTMKPPALTTVEETDFEEVRDFLAKDARRKREEEMQGDEYRGNYIDPNVLPQPPPQPNRGDIPSNAIESYEVIRQLTLLRQTIDHLRREIGEQKGTIDSLRSQLRQCCNRVVPTPPPVERCSGSSCYPGY
;
A
#
# COMPACT_ATOMS: atom_id res chain seq x y z
N MET A 1 17.33 -23.32 1.71
CA MET A 1 16.50 -22.09 1.69
C MET A 1 15.07 -22.53 1.90
N VAL A 2 14.52 -22.31 3.10
CA VAL A 2 13.21 -22.84 3.48
C VAL A 2 12.15 -21.91 2.93
N ILE A 3 11.31 -22.41 2.03
CA ILE A 3 10.09 -21.73 1.60
C ILE A 3 9.06 -21.98 2.71
N ILE A 4 8.84 -20.99 3.57
CA ILE A 4 7.75 -21.02 4.55
C ILE A 4 6.52 -20.45 3.85
N SER A 5 5.79 -21.30 3.11
CA SER A 5 4.45 -21.00 2.61
C SER A 5 3.45 -21.67 3.53
N VAL A 6 3.05 -20.98 4.60
CA VAL A 6 1.99 -21.48 5.49
C VAL A 6 0.72 -20.67 5.20
N PRO A 7 -0.24 -21.22 4.45
CA PRO A 7 -1.58 -20.65 4.40
C PRO A 7 -2.26 -20.91 5.75
N ILE A 8 -2.35 -19.89 6.60
CA ILE A 8 -2.98 -20.01 7.92
C ILE A 8 -4.41 -19.50 7.84
N SER A 9 -5.35 -20.45 7.74
CA SER A 9 -6.73 -20.23 8.12
C SER A 9 -6.88 -20.33 9.64
N PHE A 10 -7.38 -19.26 10.27
CA PHE A 10 -7.90 -19.18 11.64
C PHE A 10 -6.99 -19.69 12.77
N GLN A 11 -6.06 -18.83 13.21
CA GLN A 11 -5.69 -18.66 14.63
C GLN A 11 -4.86 -17.38 14.77
N HIS A 12 -5.43 -16.35 15.39
CA HIS A 12 -4.83 -15.01 15.55
C HIS A 12 -3.42 -15.02 16.20
N LEU A 13 -3.09 -16.06 16.98
CA LEU A 13 -1.77 -16.27 17.57
C LEU A 13 -0.73 -16.85 16.59
N GLY A 14 -1.13 -17.71 15.65
CA GLY A 14 -0.24 -18.34 14.68
C GLY A 14 0.24 -17.39 13.57
N ALA A 15 -0.61 -16.46 13.16
CA ALA A 15 -0.24 -15.43 12.19
C ALA A 15 0.83 -14.47 12.76
N VAL A 16 0.67 -14.03 14.01
CA VAL A 16 1.61 -13.11 14.67
C VAL A 16 3.00 -13.75 14.84
N SER A 17 3.08 -14.99 15.31
CA SER A 17 4.37 -15.69 15.47
C SER A 17 5.08 -15.90 14.13
N THR A 18 4.33 -16.18 13.06
CA THR A 18 4.88 -16.33 11.71
C THR A 18 5.43 -15.01 11.18
N VAL A 19 4.72 -13.89 11.37
CA VAL A 19 5.21 -12.55 11.01
C VAL A 19 6.48 -12.22 11.77
N ILE A 20 6.52 -12.49 13.09
CA ILE A 20 7.71 -12.23 13.92
C ILE A 20 8.91 -13.02 13.40
N ALA A 21 8.75 -14.33 13.20
CA ALA A 21 9.84 -15.20 12.73
C ALA A 21 10.32 -14.82 11.32
N ALA A 22 9.40 -14.50 10.41
CA ALA A 22 9.75 -14.08 9.05
C ALA A 22 10.43 -12.70 9.04
N ALA A 23 9.98 -11.77 9.90
CA ALA A 23 10.60 -10.46 10.06
C ALA A 23 12.01 -10.57 10.65
N GLU A 24 12.22 -11.43 11.66
CA GLU A 24 13.55 -11.73 12.22
C GLU A 24 14.50 -12.27 11.14
N SER A 25 14.04 -13.25 10.36
CA SER A 25 14.84 -13.83 9.27
C SER A 25 15.17 -12.82 8.17
N ALA A 26 14.31 -11.81 7.95
CA ALA A 26 14.53 -10.80 6.91
C ALA A 26 15.52 -9.69 7.34
N ARG A 27 15.89 -9.60 8.64
CA ARG A 27 16.82 -8.55 9.12
C ARG A 27 18.21 -8.67 8.53
N ASP A 28 18.66 -9.89 8.22
CA ASP A 28 19.98 -10.17 7.66
C ASP A 28 20.06 -9.92 6.14
N GLY A 29 19.45 -8.82 5.68
CA GLY A 29 19.43 -8.42 4.27
C GLY A 29 18.39 -9.14 3.40
N GLY A 30 17.44 -9.84 4.03
CA GLY A 30 16.33 -10.50 3.34
C GLY A 30 15.16 -9.56 3.02
N GLU A 31 14.09 -10.16 2.51
CA GLU A 31 12.83 -9.50 2.23
C GLU A 31 11.70 -10.18 2.99
N LEU A 32 10.71 -9.40 3.39
CA LEU A 32 9.45 -9.88 3.93
C LEU A 32 8.34 -9.35 3.05
N ALA A 33 7.41 -10.21 2.64
CA ALA A 33 6.26 -9.79 1.88
C ALA A 33 4.98 -10.22 2.58
N ILE A 34 4.08 -9.26 2.82
CA ILE A 34 2.81 -9.49 3.51
C ILE A 34 1.69 -9.27 2.50
N LEU A 35 0.91 -10.32 2.26
CA LEU A 35 -0.28 -10.23 1.42
C LEU A 35 -1.44 -9.68 2.25
N VAL A 36 -2.03 -8.61 1.77
CA VAL A 36 -3.13 -7.89 2.40
C VAL A 36 -4.29 -7.83 1.42
N ARG A 37 -5.51 -7.97 1.95
CA ARG A 37 -6.71 -7.79 1.13
C ARG A 37 -6.75 -6.37 0.57
N GLY A 38 -7.16 -6.25 -0.68
CA GLY A 38 -7.46 -4.96 -1.30
C GLY A 38 -8.62 -4.25 -0.60
N PRO A 39 -8.77 -2.94 -0.79
CA PRO A 39 -9.84 -2.18 -0.17
C PRO A 39 -11.23 -2.68 -0.61
N SER A 40 -12.14 -2.81 0.37
CA SER A 40 -13.50 -3.33 0.20
C SER A 40 -14.40 -2.42 -0.64
N GLY A 41 -14.01 -1.14 -0.78
CA GLY A 41 -14.53 -0.26 -1.81
C GLY A 41 -15.98 0.15 -1.57
N SER A 42 -16.23 0.84 -0.48
CA SER A 42 -17.47 1.58 -0.23
C SER A 42 -17.18 2.81 0.64
N ALA A 43 -17.39 4.00 0.08
CA ALA A 43 -17.24 5.34 0.67
C ALA A 43 -15.88 6.05 0.55
N ALA A 44 -15.94 7.39 0.58
CA ALA A 44 -14.82 8.34 0.68
C ALA A 44 -14.07 8.27 2.04
N ARG A 45 -14.18 7.13 2.73
CA ARG A 45 -13.65 6.87 4.06
C ARG A 45 -12.21 6.38 3.95
N ARG A 46 -11.43 6.64 5.01
CA ARG A 46 -10.13 6.02 5.22
C ARG A 46 -10.36 4.62 5.81
N GLU A 47 -9.87 3.61 5.10
CA GLU A 47 -9.95 2.18 5.47
C GLU A 47 -8.58 1.74 6.01
N GLU A 48 -8.55 0.98 7.10
CA GLU A 48 -7.30 0.48 7.69
C GLU A 48 -7.10 -0.98 7.29
N LEU A 49 -6.18 -1.20 6.35
CA LEU A 49 -5.97 -2.52 5.74
C LEU A 49 -5.11 -3.43 6.61
N LEU A 50 -4.16 -2.84 7.34
CA LEU A 50 -3.23 -3.55 8.20
C LEU A 50 -2.78 -2.62 9.32
N HIS A 51 -2.76 -3.11 10.55
CA HIS A 51 -2.18 -2.41 11.69
C HIS A 51 -1.32 -3.37 12.50
N ALA A 52 -0.07 -3.02 12.73
CA ALA A 52 0.83 -3.74 13.62
C ALA A 52 1.28 -2.80 14.73
N LYS A 53 0.96 -3.14 15.97
CA LYS A 53 1.40 -2.37 17.15
C LYS A 53 2.48 -3.13 17.88
N GLY A 54 3.64 -2.50 18.07
CA GLY A 54 4.76 -3.00 18.86
C GLY A 54 4.69 -2.53 20.32
N ALA A 55 5.86 -2.30 20.92
CA ALA A 55 5.95 -1.75 22.27
C ALA A 55 5.54 -0.27 22.30
N GLU A 56 4.68 0.08 23.27
CA GLU A 56 4.19 1.43 23.62
C GLU A 56 3.88 2.34 22.41
N ASP A 57 4.87 3.12 21.98
CA ASP A 57 4.77 4.17 20.96
C ASP A 57 5.32 3.76 19.59
N VAL A 58 5.39 2.45 19.31
CA VAL A 58 5.79 1.92 18.01
C VAL A 58 4.60 1.25 17.33
N ALA A 59 4.24 1.73 16.15
CA ALA A 59 3.16 1.15 15.35
C ALA A 59 3.39 1.33 13.86
N ILE A 60 2.80 0.44 13.06
CA ILE A 60 2.75 0.50 11.62
C ILE A 60 1.28 0.38 11.22
N SER A 61 0.81 1.26 10.35
CA SER A 61 -0.53 1.15 9.78
C SER A 61 -0.50 1.38 8.28
N LEU A 62 -1.21 0.53 7.55
CA LEU A 62 -1.46 0.65 6.12
C LEU A 62 -2.91 1.09 5.93
N PHE A 63 -3.10 2.24 5.30
CA PHE A 63 -4.42 2.84 5.09
C PHE A 63 -4.72 3.01 3.61
N TYR A 64 -5.95 2.74 3.21
CA TYR A 64 -6.48 3.15 1.93
C TYR A 64 -7.33 4.42 2.08
N ASN A 65 -7.16 5.36 1.16
CA ASN A 65 -8.00 6.56 1.07
C ASN A 65 -8.79 6.53 -0.24
N GLY A 66 -10.10 6.29 -0.12
CA GLY A 66 -11.00 6.23 -1.28
C GLY A 66 -11.13 7.54 -2.06
N LYS A 67 -10.88 8.70 -1.43
CA LYS A 67 -10.96 10.01 -2.12
C LYS A 67 -9.78 10.24 -3.05
N THR A 68 -8.58 9.84 -2.63
CA THR A 68 -7.33 10.05 -3.40
C THR A 68 -6.92 8.80 -4.18
N ASN A 69 -7.58 7.67 -3.95
CA ASN A 69 -7.21 6.37 -4.49
C ASN A 69 -5.73 6.01 -4.20
N LYS A 70 -5.30 6.31 -2.96
CA LYS A 70 -3.93 6.06 -2.49
C LYS A 70 -3.94 5.13 -1.30
N VAL A 71 -2.90 4.30 -1.23
CA VAL A 71 -2.54 3.53 -0.05
C VAL A 71 -1.34 4.22 0.62
N SER A 72 -1.47 4.51 1.90
CA SER A 72 -0.42 5.14 2.71
C SER A 72 0.04 4.19 3.81
N LEU A 73 1.35 4.03 3.94
CA LEU A 73 1.99 3.32 5.03
C LEU A 73 2.55 4.34 6.02
N GLU A 74 2.07 4.29 7.25
CA GLU A 74 2.48 5.16 8.35
C GLU A 74 3.26 4.32 9.38
N SER A 75 4.45 4.80 9.74
CA SER A 75 5.26 4.27 10.83
C SER A 75 5.34 5.31 11.94
N LEU A 76 4.84 4.95 13.11
CA LEU A 76 4.97 5.69 14.36
C LEU A 76 6.12 5.07 15.16
N HIS A 77 7.06 5.89 15.61
CA HIS A 77 8.11 5.47 16.54
C HIS A 77 8.42 6.61 17.52
N GLY A 78 8.07 6.44 18.79
CA GLY A 78 8.39 7.40 19.87
C GLY A 78 7.88 8.81 19.59
N GLY A 79 6.63 8.92 19.10
CA GLY A 79 6.00 10.19 18.74
C GLY A 79 6.36 10.75 17.36
N HIS A 80 7.32 10.16 16.64
CA HIS A 80 7.66 10.55 15.27
C HIS A 80 6.90 9.70 14.26
N ILE A 81 6.21 10.35 13.31
CA ILE A 81 5.49 9.68 12.24
C ILE A 81 6.22 9.88 10.92
N LYS A 82 6.44 8.78 10.19
CA LYS A 82 6.85 8.80 8.79
C LYS A 82 5.77 8.14 7.95
N SER A 83 5.35 8.82 6.88
CA SER A 83 4.32 8.33 5.97
C SER A 83 4.88 8.26 4.55
N VAL A 84 4.55 7.18 3.85
CA VAL A 84 4.82 6.99 2.42
C VAL A 84 3.54 6.55 1.73
N SER A 85 3.35 6.87 0.45
CA SER A 85 2.07 6.64 -0.20
C SER A 85 2.21 6.27 -1.66
N TRP A 86 1.40 5.31 -2.09
CA TRP A 86 1.28 4.87 -3.47
C TRP A 86 -0.11 5.15 -4.03
N GLY A 87 -0.20 5.52 -5.31
CA GLY A 87 -1.48 5.55 -6.03
C GLY A 87 -1.80 4.17 -6.60
N LEU A 88 -3.04 3.70 -6.40
CA LEU A 88 -3.48 2.40 -6.92
C LEU A 88 -3.84 2.43 -8.42
N GLY A 89 -3.93 3.62 -9.02
CA GLY A 89 -4.29 3.79 -10.44
C GLY A 89 -5.65 3.18 -10.75
N ASP A 90 -5.76 2.51 -11.89
CA ASP A 90 -7.04 2.00 -12.41
C ASP A 90 -7.51 0.69 -11.73
N SER A 91 -6.72 0.14 -10.80
CA SER A 91 -7.03 -1.13 -10.11
C SER A 91 -7.13 -0.95 -8.59
N PRO A 92 -8.08 -0.14 -8.09
CA PRO A 92 -8.21 0.15 -6.66
C PRO A 92 -8.52 -1.09 -5.82
N ARG A 93 -9.21 -2.09 -6.38
CA ARG A 93 -9.75 -3.25 -5.64
C ARG A 93 -8.89 -4.52 -5.73
N GLY A 94 -7.68 -4.43 -6.29
CA GLY A 94 -6.79 -5.57 -6.41
C GLY A 94 -6.20 -6.01 -5.07
N THR A 95 -5.76 -7.27 -4.97
CA THR A 95 -4.96 -7.75 -3.83
C THR A 95 -3.68 -6.92 -3.71
N LEU A 96 -3.30 -6.59 -2.48
CA LEU A 96 -2.13 -5.78 -2.19
C LEU A 96 -1.05 -6.66 -1.55
N ALA A 97 0.20 -6.50 -1.96
CA ALA A 97 1.32 -7.08 -1.22
C ALA A 97 2.30 -6.00 -0.80
N LEU A 98 2.54 -5.90 0.51
CA LEU A 98 3.52 -5.01 1.10
C LEU A 98 4.86 -5.74 1.19
N VAL A 99 5.84 -5.33 0.39
CA VAL A 99 7.21 -5.86 0.45
C VAL A 99 8.08 -4.91 1.28
N ILE A 100 8.77 -5.48 2.26
CA ILE A 100 9.54 -4.80 3.28
C ILE A 100 10.97 -5.35 3.25
N THR A 101 11.92 -4.44 3.24
CA THR A 101 13.34 -4.74 3.48
C THR A 101 13.83 -3.88 4.66
N PRO A 102 15.06 -4.08 5.16
CA PRO A 102 15.60 -3.29 6.29
C PRO A 102 15.66 -1.77 6.05
N SER A 103 15.58 -1.31 4.80
CA SER A 103 15.79 0.10 4.44
C SER A 103 14.75 0.69 3.51
N ARG A 104 13.87 -0.12 2.92
CA ARG A 104 12.89 0.33 1.94
C ARG A 104 11.65 -0.54 1.91
N VAL A 105 10.59 0.01 1.36
CA VAL A 105 9.28 -0.63 1.22
C VAL A 105 8.71 -0.37 -0.16
N LYS A 106 7.92 -1.32 -0.67
CA LYS A 106 7.11 -1.13 -1.87
C LYS A 106 5.77 -1.83 -1.71
N LEU A 107 4.82 -1.38 -2.51
CA LEU A 107 3.52 -2.00 -2.64
C LEU A 107 3.42 -2.68 -4.01
N ILE A 108 2.84 -3.87 -4.06
CA ILE A 108 2.46 -4.55 -5.30
C ILE A 108 0.94 -4.57 -5.34
N VAL A 109 0.37 -4.16 -6.47
CA VAL A 109 -1.09 -4.15 -6.69
C VAL A 109 -1.41 -5.18 -7.75
N GLY A 110 -2.07 -6.28 -7.36
CA GLY A 110 -2.18 -7.47 -8.20
C GLY A 110 -0.80 -7.97 -8.60
N CYS A 111 -0.47 -7.88 -9.89
CA CYS A 111 0.83 -8.26 -10.43
C CYS A 111 1.76 -7.09 -10.77
N LYS A 112 1.36 -5.86 -10.41
CA LYS A 112 2.10 -4.64 -10.77
C LYS A 112 2.88 -4.12 -9.56
N PRO A 113 4.22 -4.22 -9.54
CA PRO A 113 5.02 -3.61 -8.49
C PRO A 113 5.01 -2.08 -8.65
N LEU A 114 4.84 -1.36 -7.55
CA LEU A 114 4.97 0.08 -7.49
C LEU A 114 6.38 0.47 -7.02
N HIS A 115 6.67 1.77 -7.08
CA HIS A 115 7.99 2.30 -6.75
C HIS A 115 8.36 2.10 -5.27
N TRP A 116 9.66 1.99 -5.01
CA TRP A 116 10.20 1.87 -3.65
C TRP A 116 10.19 3.21 -2.92
N HIS A 117 9.99 3.15 -1.60
CA HIS A 117 10.22 4.26 -0.69
C HIS A 117 11.24 3.87 0.37
N SER A 118 12.14 4.80 0.72
CA SER A 118 13.13 4.59 1.78
C SER A 118 12.47 4.66 3.15
N MET A 119 12.62 3.59 3.94
CA MET A 119 12.16 3.44 5.32
C MET A 119 13.29 2.80 6.12
N SER A 120 14.08 3.61 6.81
CA SER A 120 15.30 3.18 7.51
C SER A 120 15.45 3.88 8.86
N GLY A 121 16.43 3.41 9.65
CA GLY A 121 16.73 3.96 10.96
C GLY A 121 15.59 3.69 11.94
N ARG A 122 15.02 4.76 12.52
CA ARG A 122 13.93 4.65 13.51
C ARG A 122 12.61 4.14 12.93
N HIS A 123 12.46 4.13 11.61
CA HIS A 123 11.26 3.65 10.91
C HIS A 123 11.51 2.30 10.21
N ASP A 124 12.49 1.53 10.69
CA ASP A 124 12.68 0.14 10.26
C ASP A 124 11.46 -0.69 10.67
N LEU A 125 10.73 -1.16 9.66
CA LEU A 125 9.50 -1.90 9.85
C LEU A 125 9.77 -3.34 10.29
N LEU A 126 10.89 -3.94 9.86
CA LEU A 126 11.26 -5.29 10.27
C LEU A 126 11.52 -5.35 11.77
N ALA A 127 12.18 -4.32 12.33
CA ALA A 127 12.38 -4.20 13.76
C ALA A 127 11.05 -4.19 14.54
N THR A 128 10.04 -3.48 14.02
CA THR A 128 8.71 -3.42 14.65
C THR A 128 7.97 -4.77 14.54
N LEU A 129 8.02 -5.39 13.37
CA LEU A 129 7.35 -6.67 13.10
C LEU A 129 8.01 -7.86 13.82
N SER A 130 9.32 -7.79 14.09
CA SER A 130 10.06 -8.76 14.91
C SER A 130 9.83 -8.63 16.42
N SER A 131 9.05 -7.63 16.86
CA SER A 131 8.83 -7.43 18.29
C SER A 131 7.97 -8.55 18.88
N GLN A 132 8.44 -9.19 19.96
CA GLN A 132 7.63 -10.17 20.70
C GLN A 132 6.36 -9.57 21.33
N LYS A 133 6.30 -8.25 21.46
CA LYS A 133 5.11 -7.51 21.93
C LYS A 133 4.17 -7.13 20.78
N MET A 134 4.44 -7.57 19.56
CA MET A 134 3.69 -7.19 18.38
C MET A 134 2.25 -7.75 18.44
N LYS A 135 1.30 -6.89 18.12
CA LYS A 135 -0.10 -7.22 17.93
C LYS A 135 -0.51 -6.81 16.52
N LEU A 136 -0.93 -7.79 15.73
CA LEU A 136 -1.42 -7.58 14.38
C LEU A 136 -2.94 -7.43 14.41
N TYR A 137 -3.45 -6.37 13.80
CA TYR A 137 -4.86 -6.10 13.63
C TYR A 137 -5.13 -5.92 12.15
N HIS A 138 -6.21 -6.51 11.67
CA HIS A 138 -6.67 -6.38 10.30
C HIS A 138 -8.19 -6.35 10.30
N GLU A 139 -8.76 -5.60 9.38
CA GLU A 139 -10.21 -5.52 9.23
C GLU A 139 -10.77 -6.87 8.73
N GLU A 140 -11.97 -7.24 9.18
CA GLU A 140 -12.76 -8.40 8.71
C GLU A 140 -12.24 -9.84 8.92
N ASN A 141 -11.32 -10.13 9.85
CA ASN A 141 -10.81 -11.50 10.07
C ASN A 141 -10.17 -12.16 8.81
N ALA A 142 -9.80 -11.37 7.80
CA ALA A 142 -9.15 -11.88 6.59
C ALA A 142 -7.74 -12.41 6.92
N PRO A 143 -7.35 -13.63 6.46
CA PRO A 143 -6.05 -14.19 6.78
C PRO A 143 -4.93 -13.31 6.20
N VAL A 144 -3.97 -12.96 7.05
CA VAL A 144 -2.73 -12.30 6.62
C VAL A 144 -1.75 -13.38 6.21
N GLU A 145 -1.41 -13.44 4.93
CA GLU A 145 -0.40 -14.38 4.44
C GLU A 145 0.97 -13.70 4.39
N VAL A 146 1.99 -14.44 4.82
CA VAL A 146 3.35 -13.94 4.97
C VAL A 146 4.28 -14.80 4.15
N TYR A 147 5.15 -14.14 3.39
CA TYR A 147 6.08 -14.76 2.47
C TYR A 147 7.48 -14.22 2.69
N SER A 148 8.48 -15.08 2.51
CA SER A 148 9.90 -14.75 2.73
C SER A 148 10.56 -14.01 1.57
N SER A 149 9.82 -13.69 0.51
CA SER A 149 10.35 -12.96 -0.65
C SER A 149 9.21 -12.40 -1.51
N GLU A 150 9.49 -11.35 -2.28
CA GLU A 150 8.58 -10.86 -3.30
C GLU A 150 8.18 -11.95 -4.31
N ARG A 151 9.15 -12.75 -4.78
CA ARG A 151 8.90 -13.80 -5.78
C ARG A 151 7.85 -14.78 -5.31
N ALA A 152 7.96 -15.25 -4.07
CA ALA A 152 6.99 -16.19 -3.50
C ALA A 152 5.55 -15.62 -3.45
N VAL A 153 5.39 -14.30 -3.29
CA VAL A 153 4.06 -13.65 -3.36
C VAL A 153 3.55 -13.54 -4.79
N LEU A 154 4.42 -13.17 -5.73
CA LEU A 154 4.03 -13.09 -7.14
C LEU A 154 3.63 -14.46 -7.68
N ASP A 155 4.33 -15.51 -7.24
CA ASP A 155 4.01 -16.90 -7.56
C ASP A 155 2.63 -17.29 -7.01
N SER A 156 2.30 -16.93 -5.76
CA SER A 156 1.01 -17.25 -5.16
C SER A 156 -0.16 -16.48 -5.77
N LEU A 157 0.11 -15.28 -6.30
CA LEU A 157 -0.84 -14.48 -7.07
C LEU A 157 -0.97 -14.92 -8.53
N ASN A 158 -0.28 -16.00 -8.95
CA ASN A 158 -0.21 -16.46 -10.34
C ASN A 158 0.24 -15.35 -11.32
N CYS A 159 1.11 -14.45 -10.88
CA CYS A 159 1.63 -13.38 -11.72
C CYS A 159 2.68 -13.86 -12.74
N ASN A 160 3.09 -15.12 -12.65
CA ASN A 160 4.12 -15.73 -13.51
C ASN A 160 3.68 -16.10 -14.92
N HIS A 161 2.44 -15.81 -15.33
CA HIS A 161 1.99 -16.10 -16.71
C HIS A 161 2.77 -15.33 -17.80
N HIS A 162 3.63 -14.38 -17.43
CA HIS A 162 4.54 -13.68 -18.35
C HIS A 162 5.99 -14.18 -18.39
N ALA A 163 6.42 -15.02 -17.45
CA ALA A 163 7.78 -15.58 -17.48
C ALA A 163 7.89 -16.73 -18.51
N ASP A 164 6.82 -17.51 -18.71
CA ASP A 164 6.79 -18.58 -19.72
C ASP A 164 6.34 -18.12 -21.12
N THR A 165 5.75 -16.93 -21.25
CA THR A 165 5.49 -16.31 -22.58
C THR A 165 6.61 -15.38 -23.05
N MET A 166 7.63 -15.14 -22.22
CA MET A 166 8.91 -14.56 -22.65
C MET A 166 10.07 -15.52 -22.35
N LYS A 167 9.91 -16.77 -22.78
CA LYS A 167 11.10 -17.51 -23.24
C LYS A 167 11.68 -16.66 -24.39
N PRO A 168 12.94 -16.17 -24.32
CA PRO A 168 13.57 -15.68 -25.55
C PRO A 168 13.44 -16.82 -26.55
N PRO A 169 13.01 -16.57 -27.80
CA PRO A 169 12.83 -17.64 -28.76
C PRO A 169 14.11 -18.46 -28.74
N ALA A 170 13.99 -19.72 -28.33
CA ALA A 170 15.09 -20.65 -28.40
C ALA A 170 15.57 -20.59 -29.85
N LEU A 171 16.85 -20.25 -30.03
CA LEU A 171 17.57 -20.24 -31.30
C LEU A 171 17.17 -21.47 -32.11
N THR A 172 16.16 -21.30 -32.94
CA THR A 172 15.82 -22.18 -34.04
C THR A 172 16.73 -21.70 -35.13
N THR A 173 17.81 -22.46 -35.30
CA THR A 173 18.61 -22.57 -36.53
C THR A 173 18.64 -21.30 -37.37
N VAL A 174 19.69 -20.51 -37.16
CA VAL A 174 20.15 -19.47 -38.09
C VAL A 174 20.23 -20.08 -39.49
N GLU A 175 19.22 -19.86 -40.31
CA GLU A 175 19.31 -20.05 -41.76
C GLU A 175 20.05 -18.83 -42.34
N GLU A 176 20.97 -19.10 -43.27
CA GLU A 176 22.05 -18.22 -43.72
C GLU A 176 21.60 -17.04 -44.61
N THR A 177 20.33 -16.61 -44.55
CA THR A 177 19.76 -15.62 -45.49
C THR A 177 19.87 -14.16 -45.03
N ASP A 178 20.11 -13.89 -43.75
CA ASP A 178 20.08 -12.51 -43.21
C ASP A 178 21.43 -11.77 -43.30
N PHE A 179 22.45 -12.38 -43.89
CA PHE A 179 23.76 -11.74 -44.09
C PHE A 179 23.88 -10.97 -45.41
N GLU A 180 22.90 -11.10 -46.31
CA GLU A 180 22.95 -10.45 -47.64
C GLU A 180 22.45 -8.99 -47.56
N GLU A 181 21.39 -8.73 -46.79
CA GLU A 181 20.85 -7.38 -46.59
C GLU A 181 21.80 -6.45 -45.82
N VAL A 182 22.52 -6.99 -44.82
CA VAL A 182 23.49 -6.20 -44.04
C VAL A 182 24.73 -5.85 -44.88
N ARG A 183 25.17 -6.74 -45.78
CA ARG A 183 26.27 -6.44 -46.71
C ARG A 183 25.88 -5.39 -47.74
N ASP A 184 24.66 -5.45 -48.28
CA ASP A 184 24.16 -4.44 -49.21
C ASP A 184 24.01 -3.07 -48.55
N PHE A 185 23.60 -3.02 -47.27
CA PHE A 185 23.52 -1.76 -46.52
C PHE A 185 24.89 -1.13 -46.28
N LEU A 186 25.89 -1.94 -45.91
CA LEU A 186 27.28 -1.50 -45.73
C LEU A 186 27.92 -1.03 -47.04
N ALA A 187 27.66 -1.74 -48.15
CA ALA A 187 28.16 -1.36 -49.47
C ALA A 187 27.52 -0.05 -49.98
N LYS A 188 26.22 0.14 -49.72
CA LYS A 188 25.50 1.36 -50.10
C LYS A 188 25.95 2.58 -49.28
N ASP A 189 26.22 2.40 -47.99
CA ASP A 189 26.72 3.49 -47.13
C ASP A 189 28.15 3.92 -47.51
N ALA A 190 29.01 2.96 -47.87
CA ALA A 190 30.35 3.24 -48.38
C ALA A 190 30.33 3.99 -49.73
N ARG A 191 29.35 3.69 -50.60
CA ARG A 191 29.16 4.38 -51.87
C ARG A 191 28.69 5.82 -51.67
N ARG A 192 27.75 6.04 -50.74
CA ARG A 192 27.25 7.38 -50.38
C ARG A 192 28.36 8.28 -49.81
N LYS A 193 29.19 7.77 -48.89
CA LYS A 193 30.32 8.54 -48.34
C LYS A 193 31.34 8.95 -49.40
N ARG A 194 31.58 8.10 -50.40
CA ARG A 194 32.50 8.42 -51.52
C ARG A 194 31.94 9.50 -52.47
N GLU A 195 30.61 9.61 -52.58
CA GLU A 195 29.97 10.66 -53.38
C GLU A 195 29.97 12.02 -52.64
N GLU A 196 29.82 12.02 -51.32
CA GLU A 196 29.89 13.23 -50.48
C GLU A 196 31.31 13.83 -50.42
N GLU A 197 32.36 13.00 -50.50
CA GLU A 197 33.77 13.46 -50.53
C GLU A 197 34.23 14.02 -51.89
N MET A 198 33.42 13.93 -52.96
CA MET A 198 33.75 14.45 -54.30
C MET A 198 32.91 15.65 -54.76
N GLN A 199 32.07 16.22 -53.89
CA GLN A 199 31.39 17.50 -54.16
C GLN A 199 32.02 18.61 -53.32
N GLY A 200 33.14 19.12 -53.83
CA GLY A 200 33.66 20.43 -53.46
C GLY A 200 32.80 21.54 -54.07
N ASP A 201 32.65 22.60 -53.28
CA ASP A 201 32.19 23.97 -53.60
C ASP A 201 30.71 24.34 -53.40
N GLU A 202 30.54 25.17 -52.37
CA GLU A 202 29.63 26.32 -52.17
C GLU A 202 28.12 26.18 -52.46
N TYR A 203 27.33 26.14 -51.37
CA TYR A 203 25.99 26.74 -51.33
C TYR A 203 25.79 27.53 -50.03
N ARG A 204 26.56 28.61 -49.87
CA ARG A 204 26.27 29.64 -48.87
C ARG A 204 25.51 30.79 -49.56
N GLY A 205 24.24 30.96 -49.20
CA GLY A 205 23.51 32.20 -49.45
C GLY A 205 22.02 32.00 -49.72
N ASN A 206 21.17 32.19 -48.71
CA ASN A 206 20.19 33.29 -48.67
C ASN A 206 19.10 33.17 -47.57
N TYR A 207 19.01 34.24 -46.76
CA TYR A 207 17.91 34.72 -45.87
C TYR A 207 17.47 33.79 -44.71
N ILE A 208 17.47 34.19 -43.42
CA ILE A 208 16.78 35.34 -42.80
C ILE A 208 17.55 35.82 -41.54
N ASP A 209 17.58 37.15 -41.37
CA ASP A 209 18.12 37.96 -40.26
C ASP A 209 17.34 37.79 -38.93
N PRO A 210 17.95 37.61 -37.75
CA PRO A 210 17.23 37.37 -36.49
C PRO A 210 16.58 38.60 -35.84
N ASN A 211 16.59 39.79 -36.46
CA ASN A 211 16.34 41.05 -35.74
C ASN A 211 15.08 41.85 -36.13
N VAL A 212 14.03 41.25 -36.69
CA VAL A 212 12.76 41.98 -36.90
C VAL A 212 11.53 41.07 -36.85
N LEU A 213 10.76 41.10 -35.76
CA LEU A 213 9.29 40.98 -35.82
C LEU A 213 8.62 41.83 -34.70
N PRO A 214 7.39 42.34 -34.93
CA PRO A 214 6.79 43.47 -34.22
C PRO A 214 5.94 43.05 -33.01
N GLN A 215 5.87 43.94 -32.01
CA GLN A 215 4.98 43.84 -30.86
C GLN A 215 3.49 43.87 -31.26
N PRO A 216 2.62 43.05 -30.64
CA PRO A 216 1.17 43.21 -30.76
C PRO A 216 0.62 44.29 -29.80
N PRO A 217 -0.47 44.99 -30.16
CA PRO A 217 -1.02 46.11 -29.38
C PRO A 217 -1.79 45.65 -28.13
N PRO A 218 -1.92 46.51 -27.09
CA PRO A 218 -2.56 46.14 -25.82
C PRO A 218 -4.10 46.16 -25.96
N GLN A 219 -4.76 45.10 -25.50
CA GLN A 219 -6.23 45.06 -25.37
C GLN A 219 -6.69 45.61 -24.00
N PRO A 220 -7.91 46.16 -23.90
CA PRO A 220 -8.35 46.90 -22.72
C PRO A 220 -8.99 46.01 -21.65
N ASN A 221 -8.71 46.38 -20.40
CA ASN A 221 -9.24 45.88 -19.12
C ASN A 221 -10.65 45.25 -19.18
N ARG A 222 -10.72 43.94 -18.97
CA ARG A 222 -11.89 43.26 -18.41
C ARG A 222 -11.61 43.08 -16.91
N GLY A 223 -12.56 43.49 -16.07
CA GLY A 223 -12.38 43.50 -14.62
C GLY A 223 -12.17 42.10 -14.04
N ASP A 224 -10.92 41.72 -13.84
CA ASP A 224 -10.53 40.54 -13.09
C ASP A 224 -10.49 40.88 -11.60
N ILE A 225 -11.35 40.23 -10.84
CA ILE A 225 -11.23 40.14 -9.38
C ILE A 225 -9.91 39.41 -9.11
N PRO A 226 -9.00 39.93 -8.27
CA PRO A 226 -7.70 39.30 -8.04
C PRO A 226 -7.86 37.87 -7.55
N SER A 227 -7.15 36.91 -8.17
CA SER A 227 -7.20 35.46 -7.86
C SER A 227 -7.04 35.12 -6.38
N ASN A 228 -6.37 35.99 -5.62
CA ASN A 228 -6.12 35.84 -4.20
C ASN A 228 -7.42 35.89 -3.36
N ALA A 229 -8.48 36.51 -3.88
CA ALA A 229 -9.79 36.57 -3.22
C ALA A 229 -10.64 35.30 -3.45
N ILE A 230 -10.47 34.62 -4.58
CA ILE A 230 -11.24 33.41 -4.94
C ILE A 230 -10.70 32.20 -4.18
N GLU A 231 -9.38 32.06 -4.07
CA GLU A 231 -8.76 30.98 -3.27
C GLU A 231 -9.14 31.08 -1.79
N SER A 232 -9.24 32.31 -1.27
CA SER A 232 -9.63 32.57 0.12
C SER A 232 -11.06 32.10 0.44
N TYR A 233 -12.01 32.27 -0.48
CA TYR A 233 -13.41 31.90 -0.25
C TYR A 233 -13.61 30.37 -0.20
N GLU A 234 -12.96 29.63 -1.10
CA GLU A 234 -13.05 28.17 -1.13
C GLU A 234 -12.39 27.55 0.12
N VAL A 235 -11.25 28.09 0.55
CA VAL A 235 -10.59 27.66 1.79
C VAL A 235 -11.44 27.96 3.02
N ILE A 236 -12.07 29.14 3.12
CA ILE A 236 -12.98 29.48 4.22
C ILE A 236 -14.21 28.55 4.23
N ARG A 237 -14.77 28.24 3.07
CA ARG A 237 -15.89 27.30 2.93
C ARG A 237 -15.49 25.90 3.39
N GLN A 238 -14.33 25.41 2.96
CA GLN A 238 -13.82 24.10 3.38
C GLN A 238 -13.55 24.04 4.88
N LEU A 239 -12.94 25.08 5.47
CA LEU A 239 -12.73 25.19 6.92
C LEU A 239 -14.06 25.17 7.70
N THR A 240 -15.08 25.89 7.22
CA THR A 240 -16.40 25.93 7.87
C THR A 240 -17.07 24.56 7.86
N LEU A 241 -17.03 23.86 6.73
CA LEU A 241 -17.59 22.52 6.58
C LEU A 241 -16.85 21.49 7.45
N LEU A 242 -15.52 21.61 7.54
CA LEU A 242 -14.69 20.74 8.37
C LEU A 242 -15.00 20.94 9.86
N ARG A 243 -15.21 22.19 10.29
CA ARG A 243 -15.62 22.51 11.66
C ARG A 243 -17.00 21.94 12.01
N GLN A 244 -17.98 22.09 11.12
CA GLN A 244 -19.31 21.49 11.30
C GLN A 244 -19.26 19.97 11.40
N THR A 245 -18.40 19.34 10.57
CA THR A 245 -18.19 17.89 10.60
C THR A 245 -17.56 17.44 11.92
N ILE A 246 -16.57 18.17 12.43
CA ILE A 246 -15.95 17.88 13.74
C ILE A 246 -16.99 17.99 14.87
N ASP A 247 -17.81 19.03 14.86
CA ASP A 247 -18.84 19.21 15.90
C ASP A 247 -19.91 18.12 15.84
N HIS A 248 -20.27 17.65 14.64
CA HIS A 248 -21.17 16.51 14.46
C HIS A 248 -20.56 15.20 14.99
N LEU A 249 -19.32 14.89 14.60
CA LEU A 249 -18.61 13.68 15.08
C LEU A 249 -18.42 13.69 16.60
N ARG A 250 -18.19 14.86 17.21
CA ARG A 250 -18.10 14.98 18.68
C ARG A 250 -19.42 14.63 19.37
N ARG A 251 -20.56 14.97 18.76
CA ARG A 251 -21.89 14.59 19.29
C ARG A 251 -22.11 13.08 19.15
N GLU A 252 -21.83 12.52 17.97
CA GLU A 252 -21.98 11.06 17.74
C GLU A 252 -21.10 10.24 18.70
N ILE A 253 -19.85 10.65 18.92
CA ILE A 253 -18.95 10.01 19.89
C ILE A 253 -19.51 10.14 21.32
N GLY A 254 -20.07 11.30 21.67
CA GLY A 254 -20.72 11.52 22.96
C GLY A 254 -21.92 10.59 23.19
N GLU A 255 -22.77 10.44 22.17
CA GLU A 255 -23.91 9.53 22.18
C GLU A 255 -23.48 8.07 22.30
N GLN A 256 -22.53 7.63 21.46
CA GLN A 256 -21.98 6.27 21.50
C GLN A 256 -21.34 5.95 22.85
N LYS A 257 -20.60 6.89 23.44
CA LYS A 257 -20.05 6.74 24.79
C LYS A 257 -21.16 6.59 25.82
N GLY A 258 -22.22 7.40 25.75
CA GLY A 258 -23.39 7.28 26.61
C GLY A 258 -24.07 5.91 26.52
N THR A 259 -24.21 5.38 25.30
CA THR A 259 -24.74 4.02 25.08
C THR A 259 -23.84 2.96 25.70
N ILE A 260 -22.52 3.05 25.51
CA ILE A 260 -21.55 2.11 26.09
C ILE A 260 -21.61 2.15 27.62
N ASP A 261 -21.66 3.33 28.23
CA ASP A 261 -21.72 3.48 29.68
C ASP A 261 -23.05 2.95 30.25
N SER A 262 -24.16 3.13 29.53
CA SER A 262 -25.45 2.52 29.86
C SER A 262 -25.39 0.98 29.81
N LEU A 263 -24.85 0.41 28.74
CA LEU A 263 -24.68 -1.04 28.58
C LEU A 263 -23.76 -1.62 29.67
N ARG A 264 -22.66 -0.92 30.01
CA ARG A 264 -21.79 -1.32 31.13
C ARG A 264 -22.51 -1.29 32.46
N SER A 265 -23.36 -0.30 32.70
CA SER A 265 -24.20 -0.24 33.90
C SER A 265 -25.19 -1.40 33.95
N GLN A 266 -25.85 -1.72 32.84
CA GLN A 266 -26.76 -2.87 32.73
C GLN A 266 -26.04 -4.21 32.97
N LEU A 267 -24.84 -4.39 32.41
CA LEU A 267 -23.99 -5.56 32.65
C LEU A 267 -23.62 -5.69 34.14
N ARG A 268 -23.19 -4.60 34.78
CA ARG A 268 -22.91 -4.60 36.23
C ARG A 268 -24.15 -4.94 37.04
N GLN A 269 -25.33 -4.43 36.69
CA GLN A 269 -26.57 -4.77 37.38
C GLN A 269 -27.00 -6.23 37.16
N CYS A 270 -26.80 -6.77 35.96
CA CYS A 270 -27.06 -8.17 35.64
C CYS A 270 -26.13 -9.09 36.45
N CYS A 271 -24.83 -8.81 36.43
CA CYS A 271 -23.84 -9.61 37.16
C CYS A 271 -23.94 -9.43 38.69
N ASN A 272 -24.31 -8.25 39.20
CA ASN A 272 -24.50 -8.03 40.65
C ASN A 272 -25.83 -8.57 41.19
N ARG A 273 -26.82 -8.88 40.32
CA ARG A 273 -28.02 -9.65 40.72
C ARG A 273 -27.73 -11.14 40.84
N VAL A 274 -26.59 -11.63 40.37
CA VAL A 274 -26.07 -12.96 40.71
C VAL A 274 -25.40 -12.86 42.08
N VAL A 275 -26.22 -12.74 43.13
CA VAL A 275 -25.81 -13.01 44.51
C VAL A 275 -25.29 -14.46 44.56
N PRO A 276 -24.21 -14.76 45.32
CA PRO A 276 -23.63 -16.09 45.36
C PRO A 276 -24.54 -17.02 46.15
N THR A 277 -25.56 -17.58 45.50
CA THR A 277 -26.10 -18.85 45.93
C THR A 277 -25.07 -19.91 45.55
N PRO A 278 -24.51 -20.69 46.49
CA PRO A 278 -23.70 -21.83 46.11
C PRO A 278 -24.57 -22.74 45.22
N PRO A 279 -24.01 -23.35 44.15
CA PRO A 279 -24.76 -24.31 43.37
C PRO A 279 -25.27 -25.41 44.31
N PRO A 280 -26.52 -25.89 44.18
CA PRO A 280 -27.01 -26.96 45.03
C PRO A 280 -26.10 -28.17 44.83
N VAL A 281 -25.42 -28.57 45.91
CA VAL A 281 -24.55 -29.74 45.88
C VAL A 281 -25.47 -30.96 45.79
N GLU A 282 -25.57 -31.55 44.60
CA GLU A 282 -26.25 -32.83 44.44
C GLU A 282 -25.49 -33.89 45.24
N ARG A 283 -26.07 -34.31 46.36
CA ARG A 283 -25.55 -35.43 47.15
C ARG A 283 -26.07 -36.73 46.54
N CYS A 284 -25.27 -37.32 45.68
CA CYS A 284 -25.54 -38.65 45.14
C CYS A 284 -24.94 -39.71 46.08
N SER A 285 -25.79 -40.59 46.64
CA SER A 285 -25.32 -41.86 47.20
C SER A 285 -25.81 -43.00 46.33
N GLY A 286 -24.87 -43.73 45.71
CA GLY A 286 -25.00 -45.09 45.16
C GLY A 286 -26.04 -45.39 44.08
N SER A 287 -27.27 -44.86 44.16
CA SER A 287 -28.39 -45.31 43.33
C SER A 287 -29.45 -44.25 43.01
N SER A 288 -29.33 -42.98 43.45
CA SER A 288 -30.19 -41.88 42.96
C SER A 288 -29.68 -40.51 43.41
N CYS A 289 -29.80 -39.49 42.54
CA CYS A 289 -29.55 -38.08 42.85
C CYS A 289 -30.90 -37.33 42.80
N TYR A 290 -31.21 -36.58 43.85
CA TYR A 290 -32.34 -35.65 43.87
C TYR A 290 -31.83 -34.21 44.07
N PRO A 291 -32.39 -33.22 43.35
CA PRO A 291 -32.12 -31.82 43.63
C PRO A 291 -32.79 -31.45 44.97
N GLY A 292 -31.98 -31.13 45.98
CA GLY A 292 -32.47 -30.65 47.26
C GLY A 292 -33.08 -29.25 47.10
N TYR A 293 -34.25 -29.04 47.68
CA TYR A 293 -34.86 -27.71 47.87
C TYR A 293 -34.08 -26.88 48.89
#